data_AF-A0A6J6BKC3-F1
#
_entry.id   AF-A0A6J6BKC3-F1
#
_cell.length_a   1.000
_cell.length_b   1.000
_cell.length_c   1.000
_cell.angle_alpha   90.00
_cell.angle_beta   90.00
_cell.angle_gamma   90.00
#
_symmetry.space_group_name_H-M   'P 1'
#
loop_
_entity.id
_entity.type
_entity.pdbx_description
1 polymer ?
#
loop_
_entity_poly.entity_id
_entity_poly.type
_entity_poly.pdbx_seq_one_letter_code
_entity_poly.pdbx_strand_id
1 'polypeptide(L)'
;MFAFDECTTLHNTRPYQELALSRTYDWAIRCLDEHKKLTDQRANKPYQALFGVIQGAQYEDLRKKAAADLGGMSSSGIEFDGFGIGGALDKDSLGTIVGWVNSTLPQEKPKHLLGIGAPEDLFVGVENGVDTFDCVLASRIARTSSVYTMTGRFNVSNAPYVRDFNPIDDECDCYTCKNYTRAYLCHLFRGKEMLAGTLATIHNERFIVRLVDQMRIAIIDGTFAEMKKEFMGRYTHKSGQARN
;
A
#
# COMPACT_ATOMS: atom_id res chain seq x y z
N MET A 1 -13.45 6.47 1.49
CA MET A 1 -13.30 6.53 2.96
C MET A 1 -13.35 5.11 3.50
N PHE A 2 -12.78 4.84 4.67
CA PHE A 2 -12.86 3.52 5.31
C PHE A 2 -13.83 3.56 6.49
N ALA A 3 -14.54 2.45 6.72
CA ALA A 3 -15.37 2.24 7.89
C ALA A 3 -14.50 2.26 9.16
N PHE A 4 -15.10 2.70 10.27
CA PHE A 4 -14.42 2.70 11.55
C PHE A 4 -14.30 1.27 12.08
N ASP A 5 -13.08 0.90 12.48
CA ASP A 5 -12.73 -0.46 12.89
C ASP A 5 -11.85 -0.46 14.15
N GLU A 6 -11.61 -1.64 14.69
CA GLU A 6 -10.63 -1.83 15.75
C GLU A 6 -9.38 -2.53 15.20
N CYS A 7 -8.28 -1.79 15.18
CA CYS A 7 -7.00 -2.34 14.80
C CYS A 7 -6.41 -3.21 15.91
N THR A 8 -6.15 -4.47 15.59
CA THR A 8 -5.47 -5.42 16.48
C THR A 8 -4.02 -5.64 16.09
N THR A 9 -3.24 -6.20 17.02
CA THR A 9 -1.83 -6.58 16.81
C THR A 9 -1.68 -8.11 16.83
N LEU A 10 -0.58 -8.61 16.26
CA LEU A 10 -0.26 -10.05 16.31
C LEU A 10 -0.01 -10.57 17.74
N HIS A 11 0.21 -9.68 18.72
CA HIS A 11 0.40 -10.04 20.12
C HIS A 11 -0.91 -10.22 20.89
N ASN A 12 -2.05 -9.79 20.34
CA ASN A 12 -3.33 -9.98 20.99
C ASN A 12 -3.76 -11.45 20.93
N THR A 13 -4.33 -11.95 22.02
CA THR A 13 -4.82 -13.32 22.12
C THR A 13 -5.98 -13.55 21.15
N ARG A 14 -6.16 -14.80 20.70
CA ARG A 14 -7.28 -15.16 19.83
C ARG A 14 -8.66 -14.72 20.36
N PRO A 15 -9.01 -14.91 21.65
CA PRO A 15 -10.29 -14.39 22.18
C PRO A 15 -10.44 -12.88 22.05
N TYR A 16 -9.35 -12.12 22.16
CA TYR A 16 -9.39 -10.68 21.92
C TYR A 16 -9.60 -10.35 20.45
N GLN A 17 -8.98 -11.09 19.53
CA GLN A 17 -9.20 -10.94 18.09
C GLN A 17 -10.67 -11.17 17.72
N GLU A 18 -11.29 -12.21 18.28
CA GLU A 18 -12.71 -12.53 18.08
C GLU A 18 -13.62 -11.41 18.63
N LEU A 19 -13.30 -10.87 19.81
CA LEU A 19 -14.01 -9.74 20.39
C LEU A 19 -13.88 -8.46 19.54
N ALA A 20 -12.68 -8.15 19.07
CA ALA A 20 -12.42 -7.00 18.21
C ALA A 20 -13.12 -7.13 16.85
N LEU A 21 -13.21 -8.34 16.31
CA LEU A 21 -13.98 -8.62 15.09
C LEU A 21 -15.48 -8.39 15.29
N SER A 22 -16.05 -8.88 16.40
CA SER A 22 -17.46 -8.64 16.72
C SER A 22 -17.74 -7.13 16.83
N ARG A 23 -16.83 -6.38 17.47
CA ARG A 23 -16.95 -4.93 17.60
C ARG A 23 -16.84 -4.21 16.24
N THR A 24 -15.89 -4.63 15.41
CA THR A 24 -15.71 -4.11 14.05
C THR A 24 -16.95 -4.38 13.18
N TYR A 25 -17.59 -5.54 13.31
CA TYR A 25 -18.84 -5.86 12.64
C TYR A 25 -19.98 -4.91 13.06
N ASP A 26 -20.18 -4.71 14.37
CA ASP A 26 -21.22 -3.79 14.87
C ASP A 26 -20.97 -2.34 14.43
N TRP A 27 -19.69 -1.94 14.36
CA TRP A 27 -19.30 -0.62 13.86
C TRP A 27 -19.47 -0.48 12.35
N ALA A 28 -19.28 -1.55 11.58
CA ALA A 28 -19.50 -1.57 10.14
C ALA A 28 -20.97 -1.26 9.79
N ILE A 29 -21.93 -1.87 10.50
CA ILE A 29 -23.37 -1.58 10.34
C ILE A 29 -23.65 -0.09 10.62
N ARG A 30 -23.15 0.41 11.76
CA ARG A 30 -23.31 1.83 12.14
C ARG A 30 -22.69 2.79 11.12
N CYS A 31 -21.57 2.39 10.50
CA CYS A 31 -20.94 3.17 9.44
C CYS A 31 -21.81 3.23 8.19
N LEU A 32 -22.41 2.12 7.75
CA LEU A 32 -23.34 2.12 6.61
C LEU A 32 -24.55 3.01 6.87
N ASP A 33 -25.18 2.88 8.04
CA ASP A 33 -26.37 3.67 8.39
C ASP A 33 -26.08 5.18 8.41
N GLU A 34 -24.99 5.59 9.07
CA GLU A 34 -24.63 7.01 9.14
C GLU A 34 -24.16 7.51 7.77
N HIS A 35 -23.47 6.69 6.99
CA HIS A 35 -23.04 7.05 5.64
C HIS A 35 -24.23 7.30 4.72
N LYS A 36 -25.26 6.43 4.75
CA LYS A 36 -26.50 6.63 4.00
C LYS A 36 -27.18 7.93 4.38
N LYS A 37 -27.40 8.14 5.69
CA LYS A 37 -28.03 9.36 6.22
C LYS A 37 -27.28 10.63 5.81
N LEU A 38 -25.95 10.64 5.94
CA LEU A 38 -25.13 11.80 5.55
C LEU A 38 -25.06 12.00 4.04
N THR A 39 -25.21 10.94 3.24
CA THR A 39 -25.28 11.03 1.78
C THR A 39 -26.59 11.67 1.36
N ASP A 40 -27.73 11.24 1.92
CA ASP A 40 -29.04 11.84 1.65
C ASP A 40 -29.11 13.32 2.05
N GLN A 41 -28.53 13.67 3.20
CA GLN A 41 -28.46 15.07 3.67
C GLN A 41 -27.55 15.95 2.80
N ARG A 42 -26.59 15.35 2.09
CA ARG A 42 -25.64 16.03 1.22
C ARG A 42 -25.92 15.72 -0.26
N ALA A 43 -27.20 15.65 -0.63
CA ALA A 43 -27.65 15.29 -1.98
C ALA A 43 -27.07 16.17 -3.11
N ASN A 44 -26.59 17.39 -2.80
CA ASN A 44 -25.94 18.29 -3.75
C ASN A 44 -24.42 18.09 -3.87
N LYS A 45 -23.83 17.12 -3.17
CA LYS A 45 -22.40 16.81 -3.25
C LYS A 45 -22.15 15.47 -3.95
N PRO A 46 -20.96 15.28 -4.56
CA PRO A 46 -20.58 13.98 -5.12
C PRO A 46 -20.61 12.88 -4.06
N TYR A 47 -21.02 11.68 -4.47
CA TYR A 47 -20.97 10.49 -3.63
C TYR A 47 -19.54 10.20 -3.17
N GLN A 48 -19.37 9.82 -1.90
CA GLN A 48 -18.09 9.46 -1.33
C GLN A 48 -18.09 7.96 -1.05
N ALA A 49 -17.30 7.16 -1.76
CA ALA A 49 -17.28 5.72 -1.55
C ALA A 49 -16.89 5.35 -0.10
N LEU A 50 -17.55 4.33 0.46
CA LEU A 50 -17.28 3.75 1.77
C LEU A 50 -16.74 2.32 1.63
N PHE A 51 -15.56 2.08 2.17
CA PHE A 51 -14.88 0.80 2.15
C PHE A 51 -15.00 0.12 3.51
N GLY A 52 -15.39 -1.16 3.53
CA GLY A 52 -15.33 -1.98 4.75
C GLY A 52 -13.88 -2.31 5.11
N VAL A 53 -13.56 -2.52 6.39
CA VAL A 53 -12.19 -2.89 6.81
C VAL A 53 -12.17 -4.33 7.30
N ILE A 54 -11.41 -5.18 6.60
CA ILE A 54 -11.26 -6.59 6.94
C ILE A 54 -10.13 -6.74 7.94
N GLN A 55 -10.50 -7.15 9.16
CA GLN A 55 -9.60 -7.53 10.25
C GLN A 55 -9.49 -9.07 10.36
N GLY A 56 -8.83 -9.58 11.40
CA GLY A 56 -8.70 -11.03 11.67
C GLY A 56 -7.28 -11.53 11.89
N ALA A 57 -6.29 -10.61 11.94
CA ALA A 57 -4.90 -10.91 12.21
C ALA A 57 -4.35 -12.05 11.33
N GLN A 58 -3.66 -13.03 11.92
CA GLN A 58 -3.04 -14.18 11.24
C GLN A 58 -3.96 -15.42 11.07
N TYR A 59 -5.24 -15.32 11.45
CA TYR A 59 -6.13 -16.48 11.50
C TYR A 59 -6.98 -16.60 10.24
N GLU A 60 -6.82 -17.68 9.48
CA GLU A 60 -7.56 -17.93 8.22
C GLU A 60 -9.07 -17.90 8.41
N ASP A 61 -9.56 -18.61 9.42
CA ASP A 61 -10.98 -18.72 9.74
C ASP A 61 -11.58 -17.35 10.09
N LEU A 62 -10.86 -16.54 10.86
CA LEU A 62 -11.28 -15.20 11.21
C LEU A 62 -11.28 -14.23 10.01
N ARG A 63 -10.26 -14.30 9.15
CA ARG A 63 -10.16 -13.50 7.92
C ARG A 63 -11.27 -13.82 6.94
N LYS A 64 -11.54 -15.10 6.70
CA LYS A 64 -12.64 -15.55 5.83
C LYS A 64 -14.00 -15.18 6.41
N LYS A 65 -14.19 -15.33 7.73
CA LYS A 65 -15.41 -14.89 8.40
C LYS A 65 -15.63 -13.38 8.21
N ALA A 66 -14.63 -12.55 8.50
CA ALA A 66 -14.72 -11.10 8.32
C ALA A 66 -15.02 -10.71 6.86
N ALA A 67 -14.36 -11.37 5.90
CA ALA A 67 -14.61 -11.14 4.47
C ALA A 67 -16.03 -11.53 4.05
N ALA A 68 -16.55 -12.67 4.52
CA ALA A 68 -17.92 -13.10 4.23
C ALA A 68 -18.95 -12.16 4.87
N ASP A 69 -18.77 -11.84 6.15
CA ASP A 69 -19.66 -10.99 6.92
C ASP A 69 -19.78 -9.59 6.30
N LEU A 70 -18.65 -8.93 6.02
CA LEU A 70 -18.66 -7.57 5.45
C LEU A 70 -18.92 -7.58 3.95
N GLY A 71 -18.52 -8.63 3.24
CA GLY A 71 -18.69 -8.78 1.79
C GLY A 71 -20.16 -8.79 1.36
N GLY A 72 -21.03 -9.41 2.17
CA GLY A 72 -22.48 -9.43 1.97
C GLY A 72 -23.27 -8.47 2.87
N MET A 73 -22.59 -7.58 3.60
CA MET A 73 -23.26 -6.68 4.54
C MET A 73 -24.03 -5.59 3.79
N SER A 74 -25.33 -5.50 4.09
CA SER A 74 -26.17 -4.37 3.70
C SER A 74 -26.87 -3.81 4.94
N SER A 75 -26.97 -2.48 5.01
CA SER A 75 -27.77 -1.79 6.02
C SER A 75 -28.27 -0.47 5.47
N SER A 76 -29.47 -0.05 5.88
CA SER A 76 -30.14 1.15 5.36
C SER A 76 -30.21 1.24 3.82
N GLY A 77 -30.25 0.09 3.14
CA GLY A 77 -30.35 -0.01 1.68
C GLY A 77 -29.06 0.28 0.92
N ILE A 78 -27.91 0.30 1.59
CA ILE A 78 -26.59 0.39 0.95
C ILE A 78 -25.65 -0.72 1.41
N GLU A 79 -24.57 -0.90 0.66
CA GLU A 79 -23.49 -1.86 0.91
C GLU A 79 -22.15 -1.13 0.86
N PHE A 80 -21.06 -1.80 1.24
CA PHE A 80 -19.72 -1.29 0.99
C PHE A 80 -19.38 -1.24 -0.50
N ASP A 81 -18.73 -0.15 -0.92
CA ASP A 81 -18.26 0.07 -2.29
C ASP A 81 -16.94 -0.65 -2.58
N GLY A 82 -16.23 -1.09 -1.55
CA GLY A 82 -14.91 -1.72 -1.63
C GLY A 82 -14.44 -2.18 -0.26
N PHE A 83 -13.24 -2.76 -0.20
CA PHE A 83 -12.72 -3.35 1.04
C PHE A 83 -11.25 -3.01 1.25
N GLY A 84 -10.92 -2.50 2.45
CA GLY A 84 -9.57 -2.39 2.96
C GLY A 84 -9.15 -3.67 3.66
N ILE A 85 -8.01 -4.24 3.29
CA ILE A 85 -7.39 -5.38 3.96
C ILE A 85 -6.40 -4.79 4.97
N GLY A 86 -6.77 -4.82 6.25
CA GLY A 86 -6.04 -4.17 7.34
C GLY A 86 -5.55 -5.12 8.42
N GLY A 87 -5.07 -4.53 9.51
CA GLY A 87 -4.54 -5.22 10.69
C GLY A 87 -3.04 -5.50 10.60
N ALA A 88 -2.47 -6.01 11.69
CA ALA A 88 -1.07 -6.43 11.69
C ALA A 88 -0.90 -7.68 10.80
N LEU A 89 -0.16 -7.52 9.70
CA LEU A 89 0.19 -8.59 8.77
C LEU A 89 1.69 -8.83 8.85
N ASP A 90 2.08 -10.09 9.00
CA ASP A 90 3.46 -10.48 8.79
C ASP A 90 3.77 -10.56 7.29
N LYS A 91 4.97 -10.17 6.87
CA LYS A 91 5.34 -10.09 5.46
C LYS A 91 5.31 -11.44 4.76
N ASP A 92 5.79 -12.48 5.43
CA ASP A 92 5.81 -13.84 4.89
C ASP A 92 4.39 -14.40 4.73
N SER A 93 3.45 -13.90 5.53
CA SER A 93 2.03 -14.27 5.49
C SER A 93 1.19 -13.42 4.53
N LEU A 94 1.75 -12.33 3.95
CA LEU A 94 0.98 -11.32 3.24
C LEU A 94 0.16 -11.92 2.08
N GLY A 95 0.83 -12.65 1.18
CA GLY A 95 0.17 -13.26 0.03
C GLY A 95 -0.91 -14.26 0.45
N THR A 96 -0.62 -15.07 1.47
CA THR A 96 -1.55 -16.06 2.03
C THR A 96 -2.81 -15.40 2.60
N ILE A 97 -2.67 -14.37 3.43
CA ILE A 97 -3.81 -13.68 4.04
C ILE A 97 -4.64 -12.94 3.00
N VAL A 98 -3.98 -12.24 2.06
CA VAL A 98 -4.67 -11.57 0.96
C VAL A 98 -5.44 -12.58 0.10
N GLY A 99 -4.83 -13.73 -0.20
CA GLY A 99 -5.49 -14.82 -0.93
C GLY A 99 -6.73 -15.35 -0.21
N TRP A 100 -6.67 -15.57 1.11
CA TRP A 100 -7.83 -15.98 1.90
C TRP A 100 -8.97 -14.97 1.82
N VAL A 101 -8.66 -13.68 2.02
CA VAL A 101 -9.66 -12.60 2.01
C VAL A 101 -10.28 -12.45 0.61
N ASN A 102 -9.45 -12.36 -0.42
CA ASN A 102 -9.90 -12.12 -1.79
C ASN A 102 -10.60 -13.32 -2.43
N SER A 103 -10.37 -14.54 -1.93
CA SER A 103 -11.16 -15.72 -2.31
C SER A 103 -12.62 -15.66 -1.82
N THR A 104 -12.91 -14.82 -0.83
CA THR A 104 -14.23 -14.69 -0.19
C THR A 104 -14.94 -13.39 -0.56
N LEU A 105 -14.20 -12.29 -0.76
CA LEU A 105 -14.77 -10.99 -1.09
C LEU A 105 -15.41 -10.97 -2.49
N PRO A 106 -16.44 -10.11 -2.71
CA PRO A 106 -17.04 -9.92 -4.03
C PRO A 106 -15.99 -9.49 -5.08
N GLN A 107 -15.99 -10.13 -6.25
CA GLN A 107 -14.93 -9.93 -7.26
C GLN A 107 -14.98 -8.55 -7.89
N GLU A 108 -16.17 -7.99 -8.07
CA GLU A 108 -16.45 -6.72 -8.74
C GLU A 108 -16.17 -5.48 -7.89
N LYS A 109 -15.89 -5.64 -6.59
CA LYS A 109 -15.60 -4.52 -5.67
C LYS A 109 -14.09 -4.35 -5.47
N PRO A 110 -13.54 -3.12 -5.49
CA PRO A 110 -12.10 -2.88 -5.33
C PRO A 110 -11.57 -3.29 -3.94
N LYS A 111 -10.35 -3.81 -3.92
CA LYS A 111 -9.59 -4.19 -2.72
C LYS A 111 -8.39 -3.30 -2.53
N HIS A 112 -8.28 -2.73 -1.34
CA HIS A 112 -7.23 -1.82 -0.93
C HIS A 112 -6.36 -2.47 0.13
N LEU A 113 -5.04 -2.55 -0.07
CA LEU A 113 -4.14 -3.09 0.94
C LEU A 113 -3.59 -1.96 1.81
N LEU A 114 -4.01 -1.94 3.08
CA LEU A 114 -3.75 -0.84 4.00
C LEU A 114 -2.31 -0.86 4.53
N GLY A 115 -1.58 0.25 4.36
CA GLY A 115 -0.28 0.49 4.98
C GLY A 115 0.90 -0.29 4.40
N ILE A 116 0.73 -0.97 3.26
CA ILE A 116 1.76 -1.74 2.57
C ILE A 116 2.18 -1.02 1.29
N GLY A 117 3.49 -0.88 1.07
CA GLY A 117 3.99 -0.20 -0.13
C GLY A 117 5.49 -0.28 -0.37
N ALA A 118 6.16 -1.33 0.14
CA ALA A 118 7.48 -1.64 -0.40
C ALA A 118 7.31 -2.19 -1.83
N PRO A 119 8.23 -1.87 -2.77
CA PRO A 119 8.13 -2.32 -4.16
C PRO A 119 7.89 -3.83 -4.31
N GLU A 120 8.57 -4.63 -3.50
CA GLU A 120 8.41 -6.08 -3.47
C GLU A 120 7.01 -6.53 -3.00
N ASP A 121 6.45 -5.87 -2.00
CA ASP A 121 5.14 -6.23 -1.43
C ASP A 121 3.99 -5.86 -2.38
N LEU A 122 4.19 -4.85 -3.25
CA LEU A 122 3.21 -4.48 -4.28
C LEU A 122 2.96 -5.64 -5.25
N PHE A 123 4.02 -6.35 -5.69
CA PHE A 123 3.86 -7.53 -6.54
C PHE A 123 3.07 -8.64 -5.84
N VAL A 124 3.31 -8.84 -4.54
CA VAL A 124 2.59 -9.84 -3.73
C VAL A 124 1.11 -9.46 -3.58
N GLY A 125 0.80 -8.18 -3.36
CA GLY A 125 -0.58 -7.72 -3.30
C GLY A 125 -1.30 -7.90 -4.64
N VAL A 126 -0.70 -7.41 -5.72
CA VAL A 126 -1.30 -7.44 -7.07
C VAL A 126 -1.56 -8.87 -7.53
N GLU A 127 -0.60 -9.79 -7.37
CA GLU A 127 -0.79 -11.19 -7.80
C GLU A 127 -1.87 -11.93 -7.01
N ASN A 128 -2.20 -11.45 -5.80
CA ASN A 128 -3.26 -12.00 -4.96
C ASN A 128 -4.56 -11.18 -5.03
N GLY A 129 -4.70 -10.25 -5.99
CA GLY A 129 -5.95 -9.56 -6.30
C GLY A 129 -6.19 -8.25 -5.54
N VAL A 130 -5.13 -7.54 -5.14
CA VAL A 130 -5.23 -6.16 -4.62
C VAL A 130 -5.22 -5.15 -5.75
N ASP A 131 -6.09 -4.15 -5.67
CA ASP A 131 -6.27 -3.12 -6.71
C ASP A 131 -5.60 -1.78 -6.36
N THR A 132 -5.48 -1.45 -5.06
CA THR A 132 -4.96 -0.17 -4.60
C THR A 132 -4.14 -0.30 -3.31
N PHE A 133 -3.24 0.65 -3.07
CA PHE A 133 -2.27 0.61 -1.97
C PHE A 133 -2.11 2.00 -1.35
N ASP A 134 -1.72 2.04 -0.08
CA ASP A 134 -1.22 3.24 0.58
C ASP A 134 -0.01 2.90 1.46
N CYS A 135 1.00 3.77 1.48
CA CYS A 135 2.12 3.60 2.38
C CYS A 135 2.90 4.89 2.56
N VAL A 136 3.39 5.10 3.78
CA VAL A 136 4.30 6.21 4.10
C VAL A 136 5.76 5.90 3.74
N LEU A 137 6.10 4.67 3.35
CA LEU A 137 7.48 4.20 3.24
C LEU A 137 8.30 5.04 2.26
N ALA A 138 7.76 5.29 1.05
CA ALA A 138 8.45 6.01 -0.02
C ALA A 138 8.90 7.42 0.43
N SER A 139 7.97 8.24 0.90
CA SER A 139 8.29 9.56 1.47
C SER A 139 9.13 9.48 2.74
N ARG A 140 8.90 8.52 3.65
CA ARG A 140 9.62 8.41 4.92
C ARG A 140 11.11 8.18 4.71
N ILE A 141 11.47 7.23 3.84
CA ILE A 141 12.89 6.90 3.59
C ILE A 141 13.57 7.93 2.69
N ALA A 142 12.82 8.58 1.80
CA ALA A 142 13.32 9.70 0.98
C ALA A 142 13.86 10.83 1.84
N ARG A 143 13.13 11.21 2.91
CA ARG A 143 13.55 12.26 3.84
C ARG A 143 14.84 11.93 4.60
N THR A 144 15.23 10.66 4.63
CA THR A 144 16.50 10.18 5.20
C THR A 144 17.48 9.70 4.12
N SER A 145 17.44 10.33 2.94
CA SER A 145 18.33 10.14 1.78
C SER A 145 18.23 8.81 1.04
N SER A 146 17.33 7.91 1.41
CA SER A 146 17.15 6.63 0.73
C SER A 146 16.24 6.80 -0.49
N VAL A 147 16.76 6.48 -1.67
CA VAL A 147 16.06 6.62 -2.95
C VAL A 147 15.91 5.28 -3.65
N TYR A 148 14.77 5.06 -4.31
CA TYR A 148 14.50 3.85 -5.08
C TYR A 148 15.10 3.90 -6.48
N THR A 149 15.44 2.73 -7.01
CA THR A 149 15.79 2.47 -8.42
C THR A 149 15.30 1.09 -8.80
N MET A 150 15.31 0.77 -10.08
CA MET A 150 14.91 -0.55 -10.55
C MET A 150 15.79 -1.71 -10.07
N THR A 151 17.00 -1.44 -9.57
CA THR A 151 17.94 -2.44 -9.04
C THR A 151 17.97 -2.53 -7.51
N GLY A 152 17.18 -1.70 -6.81
CA GLY A 152 17.18 -1.63 -5.36
C GLY A 152 17.12 -0.18 -4.86
N ARG A 153 17.42 0.01 -3.59
CA ARG A 153 17.55 1.35 -2.99
C ARG A 153 18.98 1.63 -2.56
N PHE A 154 19.35 2.90 -2.54
CA PHE A 154 20.61 3.37 -1.99
C PHE A 154 20.43 4.70 -1.25
N ASN A 155 21.40 5.08 -0.42
CA ASN A 155 21.39 6.37 0.27
C ASN A 155 22.21 7.39 -0.52
N VAL A 156 21.56 8.39 -1.12
CA VAL A 156 22.21 9.38 -2.00
C VAL A 156 23.20 10.30 -1.25
N SER A 157 23.13 10.34 0.08
CA SER A 157 24.10 11.07 0.92
C SER A 157 25.46 10.38 1.07
N ASN A 158 25.59 9.13 0.62
CA ASN A 158 26.81 8.34 0.75
C ASN A 158 27.98 8.90 -0.09
N ALA A 159 29.21 8.59 0.33
CA ALA A 159 30.45 9.11 -0.27
C ALA A 159 30.60 8.90 -1.79
N PRO A 160 30.20 7.76 -2.39
CA PRO A 160 30.33 7.56 -3.83
C PRO A 160 29.60 8.62 -4.68
N TYR A 161 28.54 9.21 -4.14
CA TYR A 161 27.67 10.13 -4.88
C TYR A 161 28.12 11.59 -4.83
N VAL A 162 29.19 11.93 -4.10
CA VAL A 162 29.64 13.32 -3.91
C VAL A 162 30.03 14.01 -5.23
N ARG A 163 30.52 13.25 -6.21
CA ARG A 163 30.90 13.74 -7.55
C ARG A 163 30.17 13.00 -8.67
N ASP A 164 29.02 12.44 -8.36
CA ASP A 164 28.19 11.73 -9.32
C ASP A 164 27.20 12.70 -9.98
N PHE A 165 27.53 13.15 -11.19
CA PHE A 165 26.74 14.14 -11.93
C PHE A 165 25.60 13.53 -12.75
N ASN A 166 25.27 12.26 -12.53
CA ASN A 166 24.10 11.61 -13.12
C ASN A 166 22.85 11.87 -12.25
N PRO A 167 21.63 11.75 -12.80
CA PRO A 167 20.41 11.72 -11.99
C PRO A 167 20.36 10.49 -11.07
N ILE A 168 19.33 10.41 -10.23
CA ILE A 168 19.11 9.23 -9.37
C ILE A 168 18.90 7.97 -10.23
N ASP A 169 18.12 8.13 -11.30
CA ASP A 169 17.73 7.09 -12.25
C ASP A 169 17.55 7.76 -13.62
N ASP A 170 18.30 7.30 -14.62
CA ASP A 170 18.32 7.85 -15.99
C ASP A 170 17.03 7.58 -16.77
N GLU A 171 16.27 6.56 -16.37
CA GLU A 171 14.99 6.22 -16.98
C GLU A 171 13.82 6.92 -16.29
N CYS A 172 14.06 7.69 -15.22
CA CYS A 172 13.01 8.35 -14.45
C CYS A 172 12.63 9.71 -15.03
N ASP A 173 11.33 9.90 -15.25
CA ASP A 173 10.76 11.09 -15.84
C ASP A 173 10.34 12.17 -14.83
N CYS A 174 10.66 11.98 -13.54
CA CYS A 174 10.31 12.91 -12.48
C CYS A 174 11.06 14.24 -12.57
N TYR A 175 10.54 15.27 -11.90
CA TYR A 175 11.19 16.58 -11.83
C TYR A 175 12.63 16.50 -11.28
N THR A 176 12.87 15.67 -10.27
CA THR A 176 14.19 15.53 -9.66
C THR A 176 15.23 14.98 -10.63
N CYS A 177 14.95 13.85 -11.30
CA CYS A 177 15.88 13.24 -12.26
C CYS A 177 16.12 14.09 -13.51
N LYS A 178 15.14 14.90 -13.94
CA LYS A 178 15.31 15.77 -15.11
C LYS A 178 16.15 17.02 -14.85
N ASN A 179 16.30 17.43 -13.59
CA ASN A 179 16.85 18.76 -13.26
C ASN A 179 18.04 18.73 -12.29
N TYR A 180 18.25 17.62 -11.57
CA TYR A 180 19.27 17.55 -10.53
C TYR A 180 20.08 16.26 -10.59
N THR A 181 21.31 16.36 -10.10
CA THR A 181 22.26 15.25 -10.05
C THR A 181 22.30 14.63 -8.65
N ARG A 182 22.77 13.39 -8.57
CA ARG A 182 23.08 12.70 -7.31
C ARG A 182 24.06 13.50 -6.46
N ALA A 183 25.06 14.15 -7.06
CA ALA A 183 25.99 15.04 -6.39
C ALA A 183 25.30 16.22 -5.71
N TYR A 184 24.34 16.84 -6.39
CA TYR A 184 23.58 17.95 -5.81
C TYR A 184 22.70 17.49 -4.65
N LEU A 185 21.99 16.37 -4.80
CA LEU A 185 21.22 15.80 -3.69
C LEU A 185 22.12 15.40 -2.52
N CYS A 186 23.28 14.79 -2.78
CA CYS A 186 24.26 14.42 -1.77
C CYS A 186 24.72 15.65 -0.97
N HIS A 187 25.02 16.75 -1.67
CA HIS A 187 25.34 18.04 -1.07
C HIS A 187 24.20 18.56 -0.18
N LEU A 188 22.96 18.61 -0.69
CA LEU A 188 21.80 19.09 0.06
C LEU A 188 21.54 18.27 1.34
N PHE A 189 21.62 16.93 1.25
CA PHE A 189 21.44 16.08 2.44
C PHE A 189 22.54 16.27 3.48
N ARG A 190 23.80 16.43 3.05
CA ARG A 190 24.92 16.73 3.97
C ARG A 190 24.80 18.12 4.59
N GLY A 191 24.28 19.08 3.83
CA GLY A 191 23.93 20.43 4.29
C GLY A 191 22.68 20.49 5.16
N LYS A 192 21.92 19.38 5.29
CA LYS A 192 20.64 19.31 6.02
C LYS A 192 19.58 20.29 5.49
N GLU A 193 19.60 20.54 4.19
CA GLU A 193 18.66 21.44 3.52
C GLU A 193 17.29 20.78 3.35
N MET A 194 16.20 21.51 3.63
CA MET A 194 14.83 20.99 3.49
C MET A 194 14.53 20.51 2.06
N LEU A 195 15.11 21.17 1.06
CA LEU A 195 14.94 20.84 -0.35
C LEU A 195 15.39 19.40 -0.66
N ALA A 196 16.36 18.84 0.09
CA ALA A 196 16.84 17.48 -0.10
C ALA A 196 15.70 16.45 0.03
N GLY A 197 14.91 16.57 1.10
CA GLY A 197 13.78 15.69 1.38
C GLY A 197 12.66 15.86 0.36
N THR A 198 12.40 17.08 -0.09
CA THR A 198 11.39 17.36 -1.13
C THR A 198 11.76 16.69 -2.46
N LEU A 199 12.98 16.91 -2.95
CA LEU A 199 13.45 16.33 -4.22
C LEU A 199 13.49 14.80 -4.18
N ALA A 200 13.98 14.21 -3.08
CA ALA A 200 14.01 12.76 -2.93
C ALA A 200 12.59 12.16 -2.83
N THR A 201 11.65 12.88 -2.20
CA THR A 201 10.25 12.43 -2.08
C THR A 201 9.56 12.45 -3.44
N ILE A 202 9.74 13.51 -4.23
CA ILE A 202 9.21 13.57 -5.62
C ILE A 202 9.68 12.35 -6.43
N HIS A 203 10.96 11.99 -6.31
CA HIS A 203 11.52 10.83 -7.00
C HIS A 203 10.90 9.52 -6.50
N ASN A 204 10.89 9.27 -5.18
CA ASN A 204 10.39 8.01 -4.63
C ASN A 204 8.89 7.79 -4.88
N GLU A 205 8.06 8.83 -4.76
CA GLU A 205 6.64 8.73 -5.07
C GLU A 205 6.43 8.44 -6.56
N ARG A 206 7.18 9.13 -7.44
CA ARG A 206 7.10 8.86 -8.88
C ARG A 206 7.56 7.44 -9.23
N PHE A 207 8.57 6.91 -8.54
CA PHE A 207 9.02 5.53 -8.72
C PHE A 207 7.89 4.54 -8.43
N ILE A 208 7.18 4.69 -7.30
CA ILE A 208 6.05 3.81 -6.93
C ILE A 208 4.93 3.90 -7.96
N VAL A 209 4.52 5.12 -8.35
CA VAL A 209 3.47 5.31 -9.36
C VAL A 209 3.84 4.64 -10.68
N ARG A 210 5.06 4.84 -11.17
CA ARG A 210 5.53 4.21 -12.42
C ARG A 210 5.58 2.69 -12.31
N LEU A 211 5.98 2.15 -11.16
CA LEU A 211 6.02 0.71 -10.95
C LEU A 211 4.61 0.10 -11.03
N VAL A 212 3.61 0.74 -10.41
CA VAL A 212 2.21 0.32 -10.51
C VAL A 212 1.66 0.50 -11.93
N ASP A 213 2.03 1.57 -12.64
CA ASP A 213 1.67 1.76 -14.05
C ASP A 213 2.21 0.62 -14.94
N GLN A 214 3.45 0.19 -14.70
CA GLN A 214 4.05 -0.94 -15.41
C GLN A 214 3.35 -2.26 -15.07
N MET A 215 3.00 -2.49 -13.79
CA MET A 215 2.23 -3.67 -13.38
C MET A 215 0.88 -3.72 -14.10
N ARG A 216 0.18 -2.57 -14.21
CA ARG A 216 -1.08 -2.47 -14.94
C ARG A 216 -0.92 -2.89 -16.39
N ILE A 217 0.09 -2.38 -17.09
CA ILE A 217 0.37 -2.75 -18.49
C ILE A 217 0.67 -4.24 -18.60
N ALA A 218 1.52 -4.78 -17.72
CA ALA A 218 1.89 -6.19 -17.74
C ALA A 218 0.70 -7.12 -17.47
N ILE A 219 -0.28 -6.72 -16.65
CA ILE A 219 -1.52 -7.47 -16.46
C ILE A 219 -2.35 -7.49 -17.73
N ILE A 220 -2.53 -6.32 -18.39
CA ILE A 220 -3.30 -6.19 -19.63
C ILE A 220 -2.66 -7.04 -20.75
N ASP A 221 -1.33 -7.04 -20.82
CA ASP A 221 -0.57 -7.77 -21.83
C ASP A 221 -0.35 -9.25 -21.48
N GLY A 222 -0.77 -9.70 -20.30
CA GLY A 222 -0.58 -11.08 -19.83
C GLY A 222 0.86 -11.45 -19.50
N THR A 223 1.73 -10.47 -19.22
CA THR A 223 3.19 -10.63 -18.97
C THR A 223 3.61 -10.28 -17.53
N PHE A 224 2.64 -10.15 -16.61
CA PHE A 224 2.90 -9.77 -15.23
C PHE A 224 3.84 -10.73 -14.49
N ALA A 225 3.73 -12.04 -14.74
CA ALA A 225 4.58 -13.05 -14.09
C ALA A 225 6.06 -12.90 -14.50
N GLU A 226 6.31 -12.64 -15.79
CA GLU A 226 7.63 -12.37 -16.34
C GLU A 226 8.21 -11.07 -15.76
N MET A 227 7.41 -9.99 -15.74
CA MET A 227 7.79 -8.71 -15.15
C MET A 227 8.19 -8.87 -13.68
N LYS A 228 7.38 -9.58 -12.89
CA LYS A 228 7.67 -9.87 -11.49
C LYS A 228 8.99 -10.61 -11.36
N LYS A 229 9.19 -11.67 -12.14
CA LYS A 229 10.42 -12.48 -12.11
C LYS A 229 11.65 -11.64 -12.43
N GLU A 230 11.58 -10.80 -13.47
CA GLU A 230 12.66 -9.89 -13.85
C GLU A 230 12.96 -8.90 -12.72
N PHE A 231 11.93 -8.19 -12.23
CA PHE A 231 12.06 -7.21 -11.17
C PHE A 231 12.69 -7.81 -9.91
N MET A 232 12.18 -8.95 -9.45
CA MET A 232 12.69 -9.63 -8.25
C MET A 232 14.12 -10.15 -8.42
N GLY A 233 14.49 -10.55 -9.64
CA GLY A 233 15.86 -10.98 -9.95
C GLY A 233 16.89 -9.86 -9.89
N ARG A 234 16.51 -8.64 -10.28
CA ARG A 234 17.40 -7.46 -10.30
C ARG A 234 17.36 -6.61 -9.02
N TYR A 235 16.28 -6.67 -8.25
CA TYR A 235 16.06 -5.81 -7.09
C TYR A 235 16.77 -6.36 -5.83
N THR A 236 18.06 -6.07 -5.73
CA THR A 236 18.99 -6.70 -4.76
C THR A 236 18.98 -6.06 -3.36
N HIS A 237 18.67 -4.77 -3.26
CA HIS A 237 18.58 -4.05 -1.99
C HIS A 237 17.12 -3.83 -1.58
N LYS A 238 16.55 -4.84 -0.93
CA LYS A 238 15.16 -4.83 -0.44
C LYS A 238 14.93 -3.78 0.66
N SER A 239 13.66 -3.43 0.87
CA SER A 239 13.25 -2.50 1.92
C SER A 239 13.74 -2.98 3.30
N GLY A 240 13.93 -2.09 4.27
CA GLY A 240 14.45 -2.44 5.60
C GLY A 240 13.46 -3.27 6.43
N GLN A 241 12.25 -3.47 5.90
CA GLN A 241 11.27 -4.41 6.42
C GLN A 241 11.53 -5.85 5.93
N ALA A 242 12.44 -6.06 4.96
CA ALA A 242 12.87 -7.38 4.47
C ALA A 242 14.09 -7.91 5.25
N ARG A 243 14.09 -7.79 6.58
CA ARG A 243 15.11 -8.47 7.39
C ARG A 243 14.66 -9.90 7.65
N ASN A 244 15.38 -10.82 7.01
CA ASN A 244 15.51 -12.27 7.22
C ASN A 244 14.49 -12.98 8.10
#